data_AF-L7JUI1-F1
#
_entry.id   AF-L7JUI1-F1
#
_cell.length_a   1.000
_cell.length_b   1.000
_cell.length_c   1.000
_cell.angle_alpha   90.00
_cell.angle_beta   90.00
_cell.angle_gamma   90.00
#
_symmetry.space_group_name_H-M   'P 1'
#
loop_
_entity.id
_entity.type
_entity.pdbx_description
1 polymer ?
#
loop_
_entity_poly.entity_id
_entity_poly.type
_entity_poly.pdbx_seq_one_letter_code
_entity_poly.pdbx_strand_id
1 'polypeptide(L)'
;MLAGILLYVVSIMSFKKKIFRIQEKTSMFMPAVDDDGTSYRYDTFGDVVATTYSSADTYLKLGFNGGSSRAGMITKSPIDGKSFRIDVRLTIKKGTGSEGIAFWVGKDSTFEIGPVFGRKGVSGLLVAIVTKDDVPYIGLSLGDNGSIF
;
A
#
# COMPACT_ATOMS: atom_id res chain seq x y z
N MET A 1 -54.26 27.78 -25.05
CA MET A 1 -52.79 27.60 -25.08
C MET A 1 -52.31 27.68 -23.64
N LEU A 2 -52.25 26.53 -22.95
CA LEU A 2 -51.87 26.42 -21.53
C LEU A 2 -50.51 25.71 -21.49
N ALA A 3 -49.45 26.47 -21.25
CA ALA A 3 -48.11 25.92 -21.07
C ALA A 3 -47.99 25.39 -19.63
N GLY A 4 -48.04 24.07 -19.49
CA GLY A 4 -47.77 23.39 -18.23
C GLY A 4 -46.28 23.51 -17.89
N ILE A 5 -45.98 24.19 -16.78
CA ILE A 5 -44.64 24.20 -16.20
C ILE A 5 -44.46 22.88 -15.45
N LEU A 6 -43.75 21.95 -16.09
CA LEU A 6 -43.29 20.72 -15.46
C LEU A 6 -42.11 21.08 -14.55
N LEU A 7 -42.40 21.33 -13.27
CA LEU A 7 -41.40 21.47 -12.22
C LEU A 7 -40.69 20.12 -12.04
N TYR A 8 -39.54 19.97 -12.70
CA TYR A 8 -38.58 18.93 -12.37
C TYR A 8 -38.11 19.16 -10.93
N VAL A 9 -38.66 18.38 -10.00
CA VAL A 9 -38.08 18.17 -8.68
C VAL A 9 -36.75 17.48 -8.91
N VAL A 10 -35.69 18.29 -9.05
CA VAL A 10 -34.31 17.81 -9.02
C VAL A 10 -34.14 17.21 -7.63
N SER A 11 -34.24 15.88 -7.56
CA SER A 11 -33.93 15.12 -6.37
C SER A 11 -32.47 15.44 -6.03
N ILE A 12 -32.28 16.29 -5.02
CA ILE A 12 -30.95 16.61 -4.49
C ILE A 12 -30.41 15.29 -3.99
N MET A 13 -29.57 14.63 -4.79
CA MET A 13 -28.82 13.46 -4.38
C MET A 13 -27.97 13.90 -3.19
N SER A 14 -28.47 13.61 -1.99
CA SER A 14 -27.72 13.74 -0.76
C SER A 14 -26.57 12.75 -0.85
N PHE A 15 -25.41 13.23 -1.30
CA PHE A 15 -24.15 12.52 -1.14
C PHE A 15 -23.89 12.43 0.36
N LYS A 16 -24.39 11.37 1.00
CA LYS A 16 -24.00 11.02 2.35
C LYS A 16 -22.48 10.88 2.34
N LYS A 17 -21.79 11.86 2.93
CA LYS A 17 -20.33 11.87 3.06
C LYS A 17 -19.93 10.57 3.76
N LYS A 18 -19.25 9.67 3.05
CA LYS A 18 -18.74 8.44 3.65
C LYS A 18 -17.73 8.83 4.72
N ILE A 19 -18.05 8.50 5.98
CA ILE A 19 -17.15 8.70 7.11
C ILE A 19 -16.24 7.47 7.19
N PHE A 20 -14.95 7.66 6.91
CA PHE A 20 -13.94 6.62 7.14
C PHE A 20 -13.35 6.82 8.53
N ARG A 21 -13.25 5.73 9.29
CA ARG A 21 -12.56 5.71 10.59
C ARG A 21 -11.15 5.16 10.38
N ILE A 22 -10.19 5.78 11.05
CA ILE A 22 -8.81 5.30 11.08
C ILE A 22 -8.79 3.95 11.79
N GLN A 23 -8.11 2.97 11.20
CA GLN A 23 -7.87 1.67 11.81
C GLN A 23 -6.45 1.61 12.34
N GLU A 24 -6.29 1.77 13.66
CA GLU A 24 -4.98 1.92 14.27
C GLU A 24 -4.06 0.70 14.12
N LYS A 25 -4.63 -0.51 14.04
CA LYS A 25 -3.85 -1.76 13.94
C LYS A 25 -3.26 -2.01 12.55
N THR A 26 -3.77 -1.35 11.53
CA THR A 26 -3.36 -1.50 10.11
C THR A 26 -2.87 -0.18 9.50
N SER A 27 -2.70 0.85 10.32
CA SER A 27 -2.15 2.14 9.94
C SER A 27 -0.71 2.27 10.45
N MET A 28 0.18 2.83 9.64
CA MET A 28 1.53 3.18 10.08
C MET A 28 1.59 4.65 10.50
N PHE A 29 1.90 4.87 11.77
CA PHE A 29 2.19 6.19 12.33
C PHE A 29 3.69 6.26 12.64
N MET A 30 4.26 7.47 12.65
CA MET A 30 5.63 7.67 13.13
C MET A 30 5.59 7.94 14.65
N PRO A 31 6.50 7.36 15.45
CA PRO A 31 7.58 6.47 15.04
C PRO A 31 7.09 5.10 14.52
N ALA A 32 7.69 4.61 13.42
CA ALA A 32 7.26 3.36 12.75
C ALA A 32 7.58 2.10 13.58
N VAL A 33 8.65 2.19 14.35
CA VAL A 33 9.22 1.17 15.22
C VAL A 33 9.54 1.78 16.57
N ASP A 34 9.51 0.97 17.61
CA ASP A 34 9.93 1.32 18.96
C ASP A 34 11.47 1.32 19.06
N ASP A 35 12.00 1.62 20.26
CA ASP A 35 13.44 1.76 20.50
C ASP A 35 14.23 0.46 20.24
N ASP A 36 13.56 -0.69 20.31
CA ASP A 36 14.12 -2.01 19.99
C ASP A 36 14.10 -2.34 18.49
N GLY A 37 13.62 -1.41 17.65
CA GLY A 37 13.49 -1.58 16.21
C GLY A 37 12.29 -2.42 15.77
N THR A 38 11.43 -2.85 16.70
CA THR A 38 10.22 -3.63 16.38
C THR A 38 9.01 -2.72 16.21
N SER A 39 8.06 -3.14 15.36
CA SER A 39 6.77 -2.44 15.24
C SER A 39 5.66 -3.24 15.90
N TYR A 40 4.84 -2.60 16.73
CA TYR A 40 3.63 -3.24 17.28
C TYR A 40 2.60 -3.62 16.20
N ARG A 41 2.67 -2.99 15.02
CA ARG A 41 1.63 -3.10 13.98
C ARG A 41 2.07 -3.87 12.75
N TYR A 42 3.37 -3.92 12.46
CA TYR A 42 3.91 -4.55 11.27
C TYR A 42 5.02 -5.53 11.61
N ASP A 43 5.09 -6.62 10.85
CA ASP A 43 6.31 -7.41 10.73
C ASP A 43 7.06 -6.96 9.48
N THR A 44 8.38 -6.80 9.60
CA THR A 44 9.27 -6.35 8.53
C THR A 44 10.21 -7.48 8.11
N PHE A 45 10.48 -7.60 6.82
CA PHE A 45 11.24 -8.71 6.24
C PHE A 45 12.28 -8.20 5.24
N GLY A 46 13.46 -8.83 5.28
CA GLY A 46 14.55 -8.54 4.35
C GLY A 46 15.22 -7.19 4.62
N ASP A 47 15.52 -6.48 3.54
CA ASP A 47 16.35 -5.28 3.50
C ASP A 47 15.59 -4.01 3.94
N VAL A 48 15.10 -4.00 5.18
CA VAL A 48 14.33 -2.88 5.75
C VAL A 48 15.20 -2.03 6.65
N VAL A 49 15.11 -0.70 6.50
CA VAL A 49 15.73 0.26 7.44
C VAL A 49 14.67 1.24 7.93
N ALA A 50 14.53 1.35 9.24
CA ALA A 50 13.71 2.36 9.89
C ALA A 50 14.57 3.57 10.30
N THR A 51 14.10 4.77 10.00
CA THR A 51 14.67 6.02 10.48
C THR A 51 13.59 6.74 11.26
N THR A 52 13.69 6.72 12.59
CA THR A 52 12.56 6.99 13.48
C THR A 52 12.76 8.19 14.41
N TYR A 53 13.95 8.33 15.00
CA TYR A 53 14.32 9.48 15.84
C TYR A 53 15.40 10.31 15.14
N SER A 54 14.96 11.12 14.18
CA SER A 54 15.83 11.95 13.35
C SER A 54 15.43 13.41 13.44
N SER A 55 16.41 14.32 13.35
CA SER A 55 16.15 15.75 13.14
C SER A 55 15.72 16.07 11.69
N ALA A 56 15.78 15.08 10.81
CA ALA A 56 15.32 15.13 9.43
C ALA A 56 14.09 14.21 9.22
N ASP A 57 13.83 13.80 7.97
CA ASP A 57 12.70 12.96 7.62
C ASP A 57 12.75 11.59 8.32
N THR A 58 11.62 11.20 8.90
CA THR A 58 11.38 9.84 9.40
C THR A 58 10.72 8.99 8.34
N TYR A 59 11.24 7.80 8.09
CA TYR A 59 10.72 6.91 7.06
C TYR A 59 11.04 5.45 7.34
N LEU A 60 10.28 4.56 6.70
CA LEU A 60 10.64 3.18 6.52
C LEU A 60 11.13 2.98 5.09
N LYS A 61 12.37 2.54 4.93
CA LYS A 61 12.98 2.25 3.64
C LYS A 61 12.84 0.77 3.35
N LEU A 62 12.21 0.45 2.22
CA LEU A 62 12.06 -0.90 1.70
C LEU A 62 13.00 -1.07 0.52
N GLY A 63 14.15 -1.69 0.76
CA GLY A 63 15.17 -1.97 -0.25
C GLY A 63 16.17 -0.83 -0.48
N PHE A 64 17.28 -1.16 -1.14
CA PHE A 64 18.41 -0.25 -1.38
C PHE A 64 18.82 -0.20 -2.86
N ASN A 65 19.38 0.94 -3.26
CA ASN A 65 20.07 1.07 -4.55
C ASN A 65 21.53 0.60 -4.38
N GLY A 66 22.09 -0.04 -5.40
CA GLY A 66 23.49 -0.50 -5.41
C GLY A 66 23.68 -2.02 -5.39
N GLY A 67 22.61 -2.80 -5.32
CA GLY A 67 22.64 -4.26 -5.42
C GLY A 67 21.24 -4.87 -5.45
N SER A 68 21.16 -6.20 -5.59
CA SER A 68 19.90 -6.94 -5.47
C SER A 68 19.35 -6.79 -4.06
N SER A 69 18.17 -6.19 -3.93
CA SER A 69 17.57 -5.92 -2.63
C SER A 69 16.08 -6.26 -2.64
N ARG A 70 15.62 -6.94 -1.57
CA ARG A 70 14.22 -7.36 -1.41
C ARG A 70 13.79 -7.11 0.02
N ALA A 71 12.68 -6.38 0.15
CA ALA A 71 12.16 -5.99 1.43
C ALA A 71 10.64 -5.92 1.38
N GLY A 72 10.01 -6.12 2.53
CA GLY A 72 8.58 -5.94 2.65
C GLY A 72 8.12 -5.86 4.08
N MET A 73 6.85 -5.55 4.24
CA MET A 73 6.19 -5.53 5.53
C MET A 73 4.77 -6.05 5.39
N ILE A 74 4.24 -6.61 6.47
CA ILE A 74 2.86 -7.09 6.57
C ILE A 74 2.25 -6.62 7.88
N THR A 75 0.96 -6.28 7.87
CA THR A 75 0.23 -5.93 9.09
C THR A 75 0.09 -7.16 9.98
N LYS A 76 0.32 -7.00 11.29
CA LYS A 76 0.09 -8.04 12.30
C LYS A 76 -1.40 -8.33 12.54
N SER A 77 -2.27 -7.40 12.15
CA SER A 77 -3.72 -7.51 12.26
C SER A 77 -4.38 -7.43 10.87
N PRO A 78 -5.53 -8.09 10.68
CA PRO A 78 -6.31 -7.95 9.45
C PRO A 78 -6.95 -6.56 9.36
N ILE A 79 -7.32 -6.17 8.14
CA ILE A 79 -8.16 -4.98 7.90
C ILE A 79 -9.59 -5.28 8.36
N ASP A 80 -10.13 -4.44 9.22
CA ASP A 80 -11.48 -4.60 9.75
C ASP A 80 -12.51 -3.99 8.78
N GLY A 81 -13.46 -4.80 8.31
CA GLY A 81 -14.62 -4.30 7.57
C GLY A 81 -14.55 -4.43 6.04
N LYS A 82 -15.74 -4.40 5.44
CA LYS A 82 -15.95 -4.72 4.01
C LYS A 82 -15.58 -3.59 3.06
N SER A 83 -15.49 -2.36 3.55
CA SER A 83 -15.15 -1.18 2.76
C SER A 83 -14.12 -0.39 3.51
N PHE A 84 -12.96 -0.23 2.91
CA PHE A 84 -11.81 0.45 3.49
C PHE A 84 -11.17 1.36 2.45
N ARG A 85 -10.29 2.23 2.93
CA ARG A 85 -9.45 3.11 2.12
C ARG A 85 -8.03 3.02 2.68
N ILE A 86 -7.04 2.91 1.80
CA ILE A 86 -5.63 2.95 2.15
C ILE A 86 -5.05 4.19 1.51
N ASP A 87 -4.50 5.07 2.34
CA ASP A 87 -3.74 6.24 1.89
C ASP A 87 -2.25 5.98 2.17
N VAL A 88 -1.43 6.00 1.13
CA VAL A 88 0.01 5.77 1.24
C VAL A 88 0.76 7.01 0.76
N ARG A 89 1.70 7.48 1.60
CA ARG A 89 2.71 8.47 1.19
C ARG A 89 4.03 7.74 1.00
N LEU A 90 4.63 7.89 -0.17
CA LEU A 90 5.87 7.19 -0.54
C LEU A 90 6.73 8.07 -1.46
N THR A 91 8.02 7.76 -1.48
CA THR A 91 8.99 8.33 -2.41
C THR A 91 9.79 7.19 -3.03
N ILE A 92 9.83 7.11 -4.35
CA ILE A 92 10.62 6.11 -5.08
C ILE A 92 11.80 6.81 -5.75
N LYS A 93 13.01 6.32 -5.48
CA LYS A 93 14.23 6.76 -6.18
C LYS A 93 14.69 5.61 -7.08
N LYS A 94 14.34 5.65 -8.36
CA LYS A 94 14.68 4.61 -9.34
C LYS A 94 16.20 4.36 -9.34
N GLY A 95 16.59 3.16 -8.95
CA GLY A 95 17.94 2.63 -9.12
C GLY A 95 18.08 1.86 -10.43
N THR A 96 19.32 1.57 -10.83
CA THR A 96 19.63 0.64 -11.92
C THR A 96 19.12 -0.76 -11.56
N GLY A 97 18.02 -1.19 -12.17
CA GLY A 97 17.40 -2.51 -11.92
C GLY A 97 16.25 -2.53 -10.92
N SER A 98 15.67 -1.36 -10.57
CA SER A 98 14.52 -1.30 -9.65
C SER A 98 13.22 -1.76 -10.32
N GLU A 99 12.62 -2.83 -9.80
CA GLU A 99 11.34 -3.37 -10.29
C GLU A 99 10.15 -2.50 -9.87
N GLY A 100 10.22 -1.88 -8.68
CA GLY A 100 9.20 -0.96 -8.17
C GLY A 100 8.78 -1.27 -6.73
N ILE A 101 7.54 -0.94 -6.38
CA ILE A 101 6.92 -1.24 -5.07
C ILE A 101 5.52 -1.80 -5.28
N ALA A 102 5.14 -2.77 -4.43
CA ALA A 102 3.84 -3.41 -4.47
C ALA A 102 3.08 -3.29 -3.15
N PHE A 103 1.76 -3.19 -3.25
CA PHE A 103 0.79 -3.24 -2.17
C PHE A 103 -0.07 -4.48 -2.34
N TRP A 104 -0.16 -5.28 -1.29
CA TRP A 104 -0.85 -6.55 -1.29
C TRP A 104 -2.04 -6.49 -0.34
N VAL A 105 -3.22 -6.90 -0.82
CA VAL A 105 -4.40 -7.15 0.00
C VAL A 105 -4.87 -8.57 -0.27
N GLY A 106 -4.66 -9.46 0.69
CA GLY A 106 -4.98 -10.87 0.60
C GLY A 106 -5.40 -11.45 1.93
N LYS A 107 -5.67 -12.77 1.94
CA LYS A 107 -6.00 -13.51 3.16
C LYS A 107 -4.77 -14.03 3.90
N ASP A 108 -3.62 -14.04 3.23
CA ASP A 108 -2.38 -14.59 3.78
C ASP A 108 -1.83 -13.68 4.88
N SER A 109 -1.62 -14.26 6.07
CA SER A 109 -1.05 -13.57 7.23
C SER A 109 0.47 -13.73 7.34
N THR A 110 1.11 -14.38 6.37
CA THR A 110 2.54 -14.63 6.34
C THR A 110 3.22 -13.81 5.25
N PHE A 111 4.52 -13.59 5.39
CA PHE A 111 5.35 -12.97 4.37
C PHE A 111 6.55 -13.88 4.08
N GLU A 112 6.75 -14.22 2.80
CA GLU A 112 7.91 -14.93 2.31
C GLU A 112 8.56 -14.09 1.22
N ILE A 113 9.88 -13.90 1.29
CA ILE A 113 10.64 -13.15 0.30
C ILE A 113 10.57 -13.90 -1.04
N GLY A 114 10.39 -13.16 -2.13
CA GLY A 114 10.28 -13.78 -3.46
C GLY A 114 10.46 -12.80 -4.62
N PRO A 115 10.25 -13.26 -5.86
CA PRO A 115 10.56 -12.49 -7.06
C PRO A 115 9.52 -11.41 -7.40
N VAL A 116 8.32 -11.44 -6.82
CA VAL A 116 7.24 -10.52 -7.19
C VAL A 116 7.29 -9.29 -6.29
N PHE A 117 8.06 -8.28 -6.72
CA PHE A 117 8.32 -7.05 -5.95
C PHE A 117 8.83 -7.32 -4.52
N GLY A 118 9.70 -8.34 -4.37
CA GLY A 118 10.28 -8.72 -3.09
C GLY A 118 9.45 -9.71 -2.26
N ARG A 119 8.24 -10.07 -2.69
CA ARG A 119 7.39 -11.09 -2.05
C ARG A 119 7.24 -12.32 -2.95
N LYS A 120 7.06 -13.50 -2.37
CA LYS A 120 6.53 -14.65 -3.09
C LYS A 120 5.07 -14.36 -3.48
N GLY A 121 4.70 -14.68 -4.71
CA GLY A 121 3.36 -14.40 -5.20
C GLY A 121 2.29 -15.06 -4.34
N VAL A 122 1.20 -14.34 -4.12
CA VAL A 122 0.08 -14.74 -3.27
C VAL A 122 -1.25 -14.46 -3.93
N SER A 123 -2.30 -15.12 -3.44
CA SER A 123 -3.66 -14.88 -3.92
C SER A 123 -4.27 -13.63 -3.29
N GLY A 124 -4.75 -12.70 -4.10
CA GLY A 124 -5.39 -11.47 -3.63
C GLY A 124 -5.34 -10.34 -4.65
N LEU A 125 -5.51 -9.12 -4.16
CA LEU A 125 -5.29 -7.90 -4.92
C LEU A 125 -3.82 -7.48 -4.79
N LEU A 126 -3.19 -7.27 -5.93
CA LEU A 126 -1.89 -6.64 -6.08
C LEU A 126 -2.06 -5.28 -6.75
N VAL A 127 -1.53 -4.24 -6.14
CA VAL A 127 -1.36 -2.92 -6.74
C VAL A 127 0.13 -2.62 -6.77
N ALA A 128 0.73 -2.47 -7.95
CA ALA A 128 2.17 -2.22 -8.07
C ALA A 128 2.44 -0.91 -8.80
N ILE A 129 3.40 -0.14 -8.28
CA ILE A 129 4.04 0.94 -9.03
C ILE A 129 5.30 0.33 -9.63
N VAL A 130 5.27 0.09 -10.94
CA VAL A 130 6.34 -0.59 -11.67
C VAL A 130 7.30 0.44 -12.23
N THR A 131 8.61 0.24 -12.01
CA THR A 131 9.67 1.17 -12.42
C THR A 131 10.77 0.53 -13.26
N LYS A 132 10.56 -0.72 -13.69
CA LYS A 132 11.52 -1.50 -14.47
C LYS A 132 11.90 -0.81 -15.78
N ASP A 133 10.90 -0.27 -16.47
CA ASP A 133 11.06 0.46 -17.73
C ASP A 133 11.24 1.96 -17.51
N ASP A 134 11.50 2.72 -18.58
CA ASP A 134 11.75 4.17 -18.50
C ASP A 134 10.51 4.98 -18.13
N VAL A 135 9.32 4.45 -18.41
CA VAL A 135 8.06 5.08 -18.06
C VAL A 135 7.41 4.28 -16.93
N PRO A 136 7.36 4.82 -15.70
CA PRO A 136 6.72 4.12 -14.60
C PRO A 136 5.21 4.05 -14.82
N TYR A 137 4.60 2.95 -14.41
CA TYR A 137 3.14 2.76 -14.50
C TYR A 137 2.60 2.08 -13.25
N ILE A 138 1.27 2.17 -13.07
CA ILE A 138 0.58 1.47 -11.98
C ILE A 138 -0.15 0.26 -12.58
N GLY A 139 0.24 -0.94 -12.12
CA GLY A 139 -0.38 -2.21 -12.47
C GLY A 139 -1.33 -2.69 -11.38
N LEU A 140 -2.40 -3.35 -11.80
CA LEU A 140 -3.38 -3.99 -10.92
C LEU A 140 -3.53 -5.46 -11.33
N SER A 141 -3.56 -6.35 -10.35
CA SER A 141 -3.86 -7.76 -10.57
C SER A 141 -4.75 -8.32 -9.45
N LEU A 142 -5.66 -9.21 -9.82
CA LEU A 142 -6.58 -9.89 -8.91
C LEU A 142 -6.54 -11.39 -9.16
N GLY A 143 -6.34 -12.19 -8.11
CA GLY A 143 -6.27 -13.64 -8.21
C GLY A 143 -4.91 -14.16 -7.76
N ASP A 144 -4.44 -15.24 -8.37
CA ASP A 144 -3.11 -15.78 -8.08
C ASP A 144 -2.03 -14.94 -8.77
N ASN A 145 -1.14 -14.35 -7.96
CA ASN A 145 -0.08 -13.47 -8.44
C ASN A 145 1.29 -14.16 -8.49
N GLY A 146 1.35 -15.50 -8.43
CA GLY A 146 2.57 -16.31 -8.50
C GLY A 146 3.45 -16.11 -9.74
N SER A 147 2.87 -15.61 -10.83
CA SER A 147 3.48 -15.56 -12.16
C SER A 147 3.34 -14.20 -12.87
N ILE A 148 3.00 -13.14 -12.13
CA ILE A 148 2.62 -11.86 -12.74
C ILE A 148 3.78 -10.87 -12.64
N PHE A 149 4.12 -10.28 -13.80
CA PHE A 149 5.20 -9.31 -14.11
C PHE A 149 6.60 -9.89 -14.36
#